data_AF-A0A3M1YPV9-F1
#
_entry.id   AF-A0A3M1YPV9-F1
#
_cell.length_a   1.000
_cell.length_b   1.000
_cell.length_c   1.000
_cell.angle_alpha   90.00
_cell.angle_beta   90.00
_cell.angle_gamma   90.00
#
_symmetry.space_group_name_H-M   'P 1'
#
loop_
_entity.id
_entity.type
_entity.pdbx_description
1 polymer ?
#
loop_
_entity_poly.entity_id
_entity_poly.type
_entity_poly.pdbx_seq_one_letter_code
_entity_poly.pdbx_strand_id
1 'polypeptide(L)'
;MSELLQQLSKDIFPPTLIQQFVDWCIWEQARPALLLVLHKVQLNELAQVLEAAQDIGQLLTATEQVAQRIHEARKSTGPLGLSAAEAAAYEMQNILKSALDEGDDPESVAFFAARVCGWAAWAETNFTNPAQKPIAEAAARDAQIHKLENLIEQFRTD
;
A
#
# COMPACT_ATOMS: atom_id res chain seq x y z
N MET A 1 -16.59 2.03 -3.08
CA MET A 1 -16.00 1.30 -1.95
C MET A 1 -17.14 0.51 -1.31
N SER A 2 -16.95 -0.78 -1.03
CA SER A 2 -18.01 -1.62 -0.42
C SER A 2 -18.46 -1.04 0.92
N GLU A 3 -19.73 -1.23 1.29
CA GLU A 3 -20.27 -0.85 2.60
C GLU A 3 -19.46 -1.44 3.76
N LEU A 4 -18.82 -2.59 3.56
CA LEU A 4 -18.02 -3.25 4.61
C LEU A 4 -16.72 -2.49 4.93
N LEU A 5 -16.00 -1.99 3.93
CA LEU A 5 -14.77 -1.22 4.17
C LEU A 5 -15.10 0.14 4.83
N GLN A 6 -16.26 0.72 4.53
CA GLN A 6 -16.75 1.95 5.17
C GLN A 6 -17.20 1.75 6.62
N GLN A 7 -17.25 0.51 7.10
CA GLN A 7 -17.57 0.19 8.50
C GLN A 7 -16.32 0.09 9.38
N LEU A 8 -15.12 0.05 8.79
CA LEU A 8 -13.86 -0.10 9.53
C LEU A 8 -13.65 1.03 10.55
N SER A 9 -13.96 2.27 10.18
CA SER A 9 -13.78 3.46 11.05
C SER A 9 -15.00 3.76 11.95
N LYS A 10 -15.94 2.82 12.11
CA LYS A 10 -17.18 3.02 12.89
C LYS A 10 -17.18 2.29 14.24
N ASP A 11 -16.02 1.87 14.73
CA ASP A 11 -15.83 1.13 16.01
C ASP A 11 -16.69 -0.15 16.13
N ILE A 12 -17.02 -0.78 15.00
CA ILE A 12 -17.92 -1.96 14.96
C ILE A 12 -17.15 -3.27 15.15
N PHE A 13 -15.84 -3.26 14.88
CA PHE A 13 -14.99 -4.45 14.91
C PHE A 13 -14.04 -4.43 16.12
N PRO A 14 -13.66 -5.61 16.65
CA PRO A 14 -12.63 -5.70 17.68
C PRO A 14 -11.30 -5.07 17.23
N PRO A 15 -10.58 -4.33 18.09
CA PRO A 15 -9.31 -3.71 17.72
C PRO A 15 -8.26 -4.70 17.20
N THR A 16 -8.21 -5.91 17.74
CA THR A 16 -7.30 -6.97 17.29
C THR A 16 -7.60 -7.46 15.87
N LEU A 17 -8.86 -7.46 15.47
CA LEU A 17 -9.27 -7.78 14.10
C LEU A 17 -8.82 -6.66 13.14
N ILE A 18 -9.07 -5.41 13.53
CA ILE A 18 -8.65 -4.23 12.75
C ILE A 18 -7.13 -4.21 12.56
N GLN A 19 -6.35 -4.45 13.62
CA GLN A 19 -4.90 -4.53 13.52
C GLN A 19 -4.44 -5.60 12.53
N GLN A 20 -5.00 -6.82 12.60
CA GLN A 20 -4.66 -7.89 11.67
C GLN A 20 -4.99 -7.53 10.21
N PHE A 21 -6.09 -6.79 9.99
CA PHE A 21 -6.47 -6.32 8.67
C PHE A 21 -5.52 -5.22 8.16
N VAL A 22 -5.17 -4.26 9.01
CA VAL A 22 -4.21 -3.17 8.70
C VAL A 22 -2.84 -3.75 8.37
N ASP A 23 -2.32 -4.64 9.22
CA ASP A 23 -1.04 -5.32 9.00
C ASP A 23 -1.05 -6.06 7.66
N TRP A 24 -2.12 -6.80 7.36
CA TRP A 24 -2.25 -7.50 6.10
C TRP A 24 -2.24 -6.53 4.90
N CYS A 25 -2.97 -5.41 4.96
CA CYS A 25 -2.95 -4.40 3.90
C CYS A 25 -1.54 -3.83 3.66
N ILE A 26 -0.78 -3.59 4.73
CA ILE A 26 0.57 -3.04 4.64
C ILE A 26 1.55 -4.09 4.08
N TRP A 27 1.63 -5.25 4.72
CA TRP A 27 2.69 -6.23 4.47
C TRP A 27 2.41 -7.12 3.25
N GLU A 28 1.14 -7.45 2.99
CA GLU A 28 0.77 -8.40 1.92
C GLU A 28 0.26 -7.70 0.64
N GLN A 29 -0.09 -6.41 0.70
CA GLN A 29 -0.51 -5.65 -0.49
C GLN A 29 0.42 -4.49 -0.81
N ALA A 30 0.47 -3.47 0.06
CA ALA A 30 1.08 -2.19 -0.29
C ALA A 30 2.61 -2.27 -0.43
N ARG A 31 3.30 -2.88 0.54
CA ARG A 31 4.76 -3.07 0.50
C ARG A 31 5.22 -3.84 -0.74
N PRO A 32 4.71 -5.06 -1.05
CA PRO A 32 5.16 -5.79 -2.23
C PRO A 32 4.84 -5.05 -3.54
N ALA A 33 3.71 -4.35 -3.60
CA ALA A 33 3.38 -3.51 -4.75
C ALA A 33 4.37 -2.35 -4.94
N LEU A 34 4.77 -1.65 -3.87
CA LEU A 34 5.80 -0.61 -3.96
C LEU A 34 7.15 -1.18 -4.40
N LEU A 35 7.58 -2.32 -3.84
CA LEU A 35 8.81 -3.00 -4.24
C LEU A 35 8.81 -3.31 -5.75
N LEU A 36 7.70 -3.83 -6.28
CA LEU A 36 7.53 -4.08 -7.70
C LEU A 36 7.76 -2.81 -8.53
N VAL A 37 7.13 -1.70 -8.15
CA VAL A 37 7.30 -0.42 -8.87
C VAL A 37 8.76 0.00 -8.88
N LEU A 38 9.45 -0.07 -7.73
CA LEU A 38 10.87 0.30 -7.60
C LEU A 38 11.77 -0.58 -8.49
N HIS A 39 11.53 -1.89 -8.51
CA HIS A 39 12.26 -2.81 -9.39
C HIS A 39 12.02 -2.49 -10.87
N LYS A 40 10.78 -2.20 -11.27
CA LYS A 40 10.43 -1.85 -12.66
C LYS A 40 11.13 -0.58 -13.13
N VAL A 41 11.37 0.37 -12.24
CA VAL A 41 12.11 1.61 -12.54
C VAL A 41 13.60 1.52 -12.22
N GLN A 42 14.11 0.31 -11.94
CA GLN A 42 15.52 0.01 -11.70
C GLN A 42 16.11 0.69 -10.44
N LEU A 43 15.27 1.04 -9.46
CA LEU A 43 15.69 1.57 -8.16
C LEU A 43 15.86 0.43 -7.14
N ASN A 44 16.60 -0.61 -7.52
CA ASN A 44 16.73 -1.86 -6.74
C ASN A 44 17.35 -1.64 -5.35
N GLU A 45 18.29 -0.70 -5.22
CA GLU A 45 18.87 -0.33 -3.92
C GLU A 45 17.81 0.22 -2.96
N LEU A 46 16.85 1.00 -3.47
CA LEU A 46 15.75 1.53 -2.66
C LEU A 46 14.76 0.44 -2.27
N ALA A 47 14.53 -0.52 -3.17
CA ALA A 47 13.72 -1.69 -2.87
C ALA A 47 14.33 -2.51 -1.71
N GLN A 48 15.64 -2.74 -1.73
CA GLN A 48 16.35 -3.45 -0.65
C GLN A 48 16.21 -2.77 0.71
N VAL A 49 16.21 -1.42 0.75
CA VAL A 49 15.99 -0.67 2.00
C VAL A 49 14.60 -0.95 2.58
N LEU A 50 13.56 -1.02 1.73
CA LEU A 50 12.20 -1.38 2.15
C LEU A 50 12.07 -2.87 2.52
N GLU A 51 12.80 -3.77 1.86
CA GLU A 51 12.85 -5.20 2.18
C GLU A 51 13.46 -5.47 3.56
N ALA A 52 14.40 -4.62 4.00
CA ALA A 52 15.04 -4.75 5.31
C ALA A 52 14.16 -4.31 6.49
N ALA A 53 13.10 -3.52 6.24
CA ALA A 53 12.20 -3.05 7.30
C ALA A 53 11.40 -4.21 7.93
N GLN A 54 11.42 -4.29 9.26
CA GLN A 54 10.82 -5.40 10.02
C GLN A 54 9.54 -4.99 10.77
N ASP A 55 9.31 -3.69 10.93
CA ASP A 55 8.12 -3.14 11.60
C ASP A 55 7.62 -1.89 10.86
N ILE A 56 6.43 -1.41 11.22
CA ILE A 56 5.76 -0.28 10.55
C ILE A 56 6.57 1.01 10.69
N GLY A 57 7.23 1.25 11.83
CA GLY A 57 8.04 2.45 12.05
C GLY A 57 9.32 2.47 11.21
N GLN A 58 10.01 1.33 11.12
CA GLN A 58 11.13 1.12 10.20
C GLN A 58 10.68 1.28 8.75
N LEU A 59 9.52 0.73 8.40
CA LEU A 59 8.96 0.80 7.05
C LEU A 59 8.60 2.24 6.67
N LEU A 60 8.09 3.05 7.60
CA LEU A 60 7.87 4.48 7.40
C LEU A 60 9.17 5.22 7.15
N THR A 61 10.16 5.04 8.03
CA THR A 61 11.48 5.66 7.88
C THR A 61 12.12 5.30 6.52
N ALA A 62 12.05 4.04 6.13
CA ALA A 62 12.53 3.56 4.84
C ALA A 62 11.75 4.20 3.68
N THR A 63 10.42 4.26 3.75
CA THR A 63 9.57 4.85 2.69
C THR A 63 9.83 6.35 2.53
N GLU A 64 10.09 7.08 3.60
CA GLU A 64 10.49 8.49 3.56
C GLU A 64 11.83 8.69 2.84
N GLN A 65 12.83 7.86 3.16
CA GLN A 65 14.12 7.86 2.47
C GLN A 65 13.96 7.53 0.97
N VAL A 66 13.13 6.54 0.64
CA VAL A 66 12.85 6.14 -0.75
C VAL A 66 12.21 7.29 -1.52
N ALA A 67 11.18 7.94 -0.96
CA ALA A 67 10.51 9.07 -1.61
C ALA A 67 11.47 10.22 -1.89
N GLN A 68 12.33 10.57 -0.91
CA GLN A 68 13.34 11.60 -1.07
C GLN A 68 14.33 11.27 -2.20
N ARG A 69 14.83 10.03 -2.25
CA ARG A 69 15.80 9.60 -3.28
C ARG A 69 15.16 9.50 -4.68
N ILE A 70 13.89 9.11 -4.79
CA ILE A 70 13.14 9.14 -6.06
C ILE A 70 13.03 10.58 -6.56
N HIS A 71 12.67 11.52 -5.68
CA HIS A 71 12.51 12.93 -6.03
C HIS A 71 13.83 13.53 -6.56
N GLU A 72 14.95 13.17 -5.95
CA GLU A 72 16.29 13.56 -6.41
C GLU A 72 16.63 12.95 -7.78
N ALA A 73 16.34 11.66 -8.00
CA ALA A 73 16.59 10.97 -9.26
C ALA A 73 15.76 11.54 -10.42
N ARG A 74 14.51 11.98 -10.15
CA ARG A 74 13.57 12.56 -11.14
C ARG A 74 14.11 13.82 -11.82
N LYS A 75 15.10 14.50 -11.22
CA LYS A 75 15.77 15.66 -11.84
C LYS A 75 16.70 15.29 -13.00
N SER A 76 16.91 13.99 -13.29
CA SER A 76 17.95 13.53 -14.23
C SER A 76 17.51 12.55 -15.33
N THR A 77 16.32 11.92 -15.26
CA THR A 77 15.91 10.81 -16.18
C THR A 77 14.39 10.68 -16.38
N GLY A 78 13.96 9.85 -17.34
CA GLY A 78 12.63 9.82 -17.97
C GLY A 78 11.40 9.88 -17.02
N PRO A 79 10.34 10.64 -17.39
CA PRO A 79 9.39 11.19 -16.42
C PRO A 79 8.35 10.19 -15.88
N LEU A 80 7.91 9.20 -16.66
CA LEU A 80 6.71 8.42 -16.31
C LEU A 80 6.95 7.39 -15.22
N GLY A 81 8.00 6.57 -15.34
CA GLY A 81 8.31 5.54 -14.33
C GLY A 81 8.64 6.16 -12.97
N LEU A 82 9.47 7.19 -12.93
CA LEU A 82 9.81 7.89 -11.69
C LEU A 82 8.60 8.61 -11.07
N SER A 83 7.68 9.15 -11.88
CA SER A 83 6.43 9.74 -11.34
C SER A 83 5.53 8.67 -10.71
N ALA A 84 5.46 7.47 -11.29
CA ALA A 84 4.71 6.36 -10.72
C ALA A 84 5.34 5.85 -9.42
N ALA A 85 6.67 5.77 -9.36
CA ALA A 85 7.41 5.42 -8.14
C ALA A 85 7.21 6.46 -7.03
N GLU A 86 7.28 7.75 -7.35
CA GLU A 86 7.04 8.84 -6.39
C GLU A 86 5.60 8.81 -5.87
N ALA A 87 4.62 8.63 -6.75
CA ALA A 87 3.22 8.52 -6.36
C ALA A 87 2.98 7.28 -5.47
N ALA A 88 3.52 6.12 -5.84
CA ALA A 88 3.40 4.89 -5.04
C ALA A 88 4.04 5.04 -3.65
N ALA A 89 5.22 5.65 -3.57
CA ALA A 89 5.90 5.93 -2.30
C ALA A 89 5.09 6.93 -1.45
N TYR A 90 4.49 7.95 -2.07
CA TYR A 90 3.61 8.89 -1.37
C TYR A 90 2.35 8.22 -0.80
N GLU A 91 1.66 7.38 -1.58
CA GLU A 91 0.51 6.62 -1.05
C GLU A 91 0.95 5.71 0.11
N MET A 92 2.12 5.04 0.00
CA MET A 92 2.65 4.19 1.05
C MET A 92 2.92 4.97 2.36
N GLN A 93 3.44 6.21 2.27
CA GLN A 93 3.59 7.07 3.45
C GLN A 93 2.24 7.39 4.09
N ASN A 94 1.20 7.63 3.30
CA ASN A 94 -0.14 7.89 3.84
C ASN A 94 -0.69 6.65 4.56
N ILE A 95 -0.50 5.44 4.01
CA ILE A 95 -0.86 4.19 4.69
C ILE A 95 -0.21 4.12 6.07
N LEU A 96 1.11 4.29 6.11
CA LEU A 96 1.90 4.10 7.33
C LEU A 96 1.61 5.17 8.38
N LYS A 97 1.34 6.42 7.96
CA LYS A 97 0.88 7.49 8.85
C LYS A 97 -0.50 7.18 9.41
N SER A 98 -1.44 6.75 8.56
CA SER A 98 -2.79 6.35 8.99
C SER A 98 -2.79 5.16 9.97
N ALA A 99 -1.81 4.26 9.87
CA ALA A 99 -1.64 3.10 10.76
C ALA A 99 -0.81 3.39 12.03
N LEU A 100 -0.26 4.59 12.19
CA LEU A 100 0.51 5.00 13.37
C LEU A 100 -0.15 6.15 14.13
N ASP A 101 -1.14 6.81 13.54
CA ASP A 101 -1.90 7.88 14.19
C ASP A 101 -2.72 7.32 15.37
N GLU A 102 -2.88 8.10 16.45
CA GLU A 102 -3.58 7.69 17.69
C GLU A 102 -5.06 7.28 17.48
N GLY A 103 -5.60 7.50 16.29
CA GLY A 103 -6.96 7.13 15.92
C GLY A 103 -7.08 5.87 15.05
N ASP A 104 -5.98 5.30 14.53
CA ASP A 104 -5.92 4.24 13.52
C ASP A 104 -7.01 4.40 12.43
N ASP A 105 -6.66 4.85 11.23
CA ASP A 105 -7.63 5.00 10.13
C ASP A 105 -7.55 3.83 9.14
N PRO A 106 -8.16 2.66 9.45
CA PRO A 106 -8.12 1.46 8.62
C PRO A 106 -8.81 1.64 7.27
N GLU A 107 -9.77 2.57 7.17
CA GLU A 107 -10.39 2.92 5.90
C GLU A 107 -9.38 3.59 4.97
N SER A 108 -8.63 4.57 5.48
CA SER A 108 -7.53 5.19 4.73
C SER A 108 -6.43 4.19 4.38
N VAL A 109 -6.03 3.32 5.32
CA VAL A 109 -5.06 2.23 5.05
C VAL A 109 -5.53 1.38 3.86
N ALA A 110 -6.77 0.89 3.88
CA ALA A 110 -7.32 0.07 2.80
C ALA A 110 -7.38 0.85 1.46
N PHE A 111 -7.83 2.10 1.52
CA PHE A 111 -7.93 2.96 0.34
C PHE A 111 -6.58 3.18 -0.33
N PHE A 112 -5.55 3.54 0.44
CA PHE A 112 -4.23 3.81 -0.09
C PHE A 112 -3.49 2.53 -0.50
N ALA A 113 -3.66 1.43 0.24
CA ALA A 113 -3.08 0.13 -0.14
C ALA A 113 -3.53 -0.32 -1.54
N ALA A 114 -4.83 -0.17 -1.84
CA ALA A 114 -5.36 -0.48 -3.17
C ALA A 114 -4.72 0.39 -4.26
N ARG A 115 -4.45 1.67 -3.98
CA ARG A 115 -3.81 2.59 -4.94
C ARG A 115 -2.35 2.22 -5.22
N VAL A 116 -1.61 1.76 -4.21
CA VAL A 116 -0.25 1.26 -4.42
C VAL A 116 -0.26 0.03 -5.35
N CYS A 117 -1.20 -0.90 -5.16
CA CYS A 117 -1.41 -2.02 -6.10
C CYS A 117 -1.73 -1.55 -7.52
N GLY A 118 -2.54 -0.49 -7.67
CA GLY A 118 -2.81 0.14 -8.96
C GLY A 118 -1.56 0.65 -9.66
N TRP A 119 -0.66 1.32 -8.93
CA TRP A 119 0.62 1.78 -9.47
C TRP A 119 1.51 0.62 -9.91
N ALA A 120 1.55 -0.46 -9.13
CA ALA A 120 2.29 -1.68 -9.46
C ALA A 120 1.78 -2.31 -10.78
N ALA A 121 0.47 -2.47 -10.94
CA ALA A 121 -0.09 -3.06 -12.17
C ALA A 121 0.18 -2.20 -13.42
N TRP A 122 0.17 -0.87 -13.31
CA TRP A 122 0.60 -0.03 -14.43
C TRP A 122 2.10 -0.22 -14.75
N ALA A 123 2.94 -0.31 -13.72
CA ALA A 123 4.37 -0.58 -13.86
C ALA A 123 4.65 -1.95 -14.49
N GLU A 124 3.84 -2.97 -14.22
CA GLU A 124 3.96 -4.29 -14.85
C GLU A 124 3.82 -4.23 -16.38
N THR A 125 2.99 -3.30 -16.88
CA THR A 125 2.85 -3.04 -18.31
C THR A 125 3.96 -2.19 -18.92
N ASN A 126 5.06 -1.97 -18.17
CA ASN A 126 6.11 -1.01 -18.49
C ASN A 126 5.55 0.39 -18.76
N PHE A 127 4.51 0.77 -18.00
CA PHE A 127 3.82 2.05 -18.10
C PHE A 127 3.10 2.31 -19.43
N THR A 128 2.85 1.26 -20.24
CA THR A 128 2.21 1.42 -21.56
C THR A 128 0.68 1.31 -21.52
N ASN A 129 0.09 0.74 -20.47
CA ASN A 129 -1.35 0.56 -20.37
C ASN A 129 -1.90 1.11 -19.03
N PRO A 130 -2.26 2.40 -18.95
CA PRO A 130 -2.78 3.01 -17.72
C PRO A 130 -4.14 2.44 -17.29
N ALA A 131 -4.86 1.72 -18.15
CA ALA A 131 -6.13 1.08 -17.79
C ALA A 131 -5.95 -0.07 -16.78
N GLN A 132 -4.74 -0.64 -16.64
CA GLN A 132 -4.47 -1.68 -15.64
C GLN A 132 -4.51 -1.15 -14.21
N LYS A 133 -4.22 0.14 -13.99
CA LYS A 133 -4.26 0.75 -12.66
C LYS A 133 -5.63 0.64 -11.98
N PRO A 134 -6.73 1.18 -12.54
CA PRO A 134 -8.05 1.09 -11.90
C PRO A 134 -8.56 -0.36 -11.80
N ILE A 135 -8.16 -1.27 -12.70
CA ILE A 135 -8.51 -2.69 -12.63
C ILE A 135 -7.86 -3.33 -11.39
N ALA A 136 -6.57 -3.12 -11.20
CA ALA A 136 -5.84 -3.64 -10.04
C ALA A 136 -6.28 -3.00 -8.72
N GLU A 137 -6.64 -1.71 -8.74
CA GLU A 137 -7.25 -1.06 -7.56
C GLU A 137 -8.57 -1.73 -7.16
N ALA A 138 -9.43 -2.07 -8.13
CA ALA A 138 -10.68 -2.77 -7.86
C ALA A 138 -10.42 -4.18 -7.31
N ALA A 139 -9.53 -4.95 -7.95
CA ALA A 139 -9.16 -6.28 -7.50
C ALA A 139 -8.53 -6.29 -6.08
N ALA A 140 -7.71 -5.29 -5.77
CA ALA A 140 -7.14 -5.13 -4.42
C ALA A 140 -8.22 -4.87 -3.37
N ARG A 141 -9.23 -4.04 -3.68
CA ARG A 141 -10.38 -3.79 -2.80
C ARG A 141 -11.23 -5.04 -2.61
N ASP A 142 -11.45 -5.82 -3.67
CA ASP A 142 -12.16 -7.09 -3.56
C ASP A 142 -11.39 -8.05 -2.64
N ALA A 143 -10.07 -8.16 -2.79
CA ALA A 143 -9.23 -8.97 -1.89
C ALA A 143 -9.28 -8.48 -0.44
N GLN A 144 -9.32 -7.17 -0.20
CA GLN A 144 -9.48 -6.58 1.13
C GLN A 144 -10.82 -6.97 1.77
N ILE A 145 -11.92 -6.91 1.00
CA ILE A 145 -13.25 -7.32 1.47
C ILE A 145 -13.22 -8.79 1.89
N HIS A 146 -12.73 -9.68 1.03
CA HIS A 146 -12.64 -11.12 1.35
C HIS A 146 -11.73 -11.38 2.57
N LYS A 147 -10.62 -10.64 2.72
CA LYS A 147 -9.77 -10.76 3.91
C LYS A 147 -10.51 -10.35 5.17
N LEU A 148 -11.25 -9.25 5.13
CA LEU A 148 -12.02 -8.74 6.26
C LEU A 148 -13.15 -9.70 6.64
N GLU A 149 -13.87 -10.27 5.66
CA GLU A 149 -14.89 -11.30 5.89
C GLU A 149 -14.30 -12.54 6.57
N ASN A 150 -13.16 -13.05 6.08
CA ASN A 150 -12.47 -14.19 6.68
C ASN A 150 -12.04 -13.92 8.14
N LEU A 151 -11.53 -12.72 8.42
CA LEU A 151 -11.17 -12.33 9.79
C LEU A 151 -12.42 -12.26 10.69
N ILE A 152 -13.54 -11.72 10.20
CA ILE A 152 -14.81 -11.68 10.94
C ILE A 152 -15.30 -13.09 11.26
N GLU A 153 -15.20 -14.02 10.32
CA GLU A 153 -15.59 -15.42 10.55
C GLU A 153 -14.73 -16.09 11.61
N GLN A 154 -13.41 -15.91 11.55
CA GLN A 154 -12.46 -16.45 12.55
C GLN A 154 -12.79 -15.95 13.97
N PHE A 155 -13.03 -14.65 14.11
CA PHE A 155 -13.38 -14.04 15.40
C PHE A 155 -14.77 -14.44 15.94
N ARG A 156 -15.65 -15.01 15.10
CA ARG A 156 -16.95 -15.53 15.56
C ARG A 156 -16.85 -16.97 16.07
N THR A 157 -15.81 -17.70 15.69
CA THR A 157 -15.59 -19.10 16.07
C THR A 157 -14.71 -19.28 17.30
N ASP A 158 -13.99 -18.22 17.70
CA ASP A 158 -13.17 -18.15 18.92
C ASP A 158 -13.96 -17.58 20.11
#